data_AF-A0A9D3PH50-F1
#
_entry.id   AF-A0A9D3PH50-F1
#
_cell.length_a   1.000
_cell.length_b   1.000
_cell.length_c   1.000
_cell.angle_alpha   90.00
_cell.angle_beta   90.00
_cell.angle_gamma   90.00
#
_symmetry.space_group_name_H-M   'P 1'
#
loop_
_entity.id
_entity.type
_entity.pdbx_description
1 polymer ?
#
loop_
_entity_poly.entity_id
_entity_poly.type
_entity_poly.pdbx_seq_one_letter_code
_entity_poly.pdbx_strand_id
1 'polypeptide(L)'
;MGAAGVSSSWAMAALLLSCMLVEGSSAEPQLCFPPARPSLNNIDAICVHGADRRANHPHSLPTTGFSYLQRQADAINQMESLYSACCQSYSTQDRALTLSCAEKVWEDVLRIYCVEEFSIKTLQYHCCRENWKAKWNCFNKEAPNPSYLPTV
;
A
#
# COMPACT_ATOMS: atom_id res chain seq x y z
N MET A 1 -16.66 -17.34 -48.27
CA MET A 1 -15.66 -18.06 -47.45
C MET A 1 -14.48 -17.10 -47.31
N GLY A 2 -14.05 -16.53 -46.19
CA GLY A 2 -14.35 -16.64 -44.76
C GLY A 2 -13.11 -16.06 -44.02
N ALA A 3 -13.35 -15.33 -42.92
CA ALA A 3 -12.40 -14.89 -41.87
C ALA A 3 -11.29 -13.86 -42.25
N ALA A 4 -11.34 -12.64 -41.71
CA ALA A 4 -10.73 -12.18 -40.44
C ALA A 4 -9.19 -12.00 -40.57
N GLY A 5 -8.58 -10.82 -40.41
CA GLY A 5 -8.82 -9.81 -39.39
C GLY A 5 -7.98 -10.15 -38.16
N VAL A 6 -6.73 -9.70 -38.09
CA VAL A 6 -5.98 -9.62 -36.83
C VAL A 6 -5.19 -8.32 -36.79
N SER A 7 -5.82 -7.31 -36.19
CA SER A 7 -5.17 -6.11 -35.67
C SER A 7 -4.31 -6.53 -34.49
N SER A 8 -3.00 -6.61 -34.66
CA SER A 8 -2.09 -6.78 -33.52
C SER A 8 -1.89 -5.42 -32.87
N SER A 9 -2.66 -5.17 -31.81
CA SER A 9 -2.53 -4.02 -30.91
C SER A 9 -1.24 -4.14 -30.11
N TRP A 10 -0.22 -3.36 -30.45
CA TRP A 10 0.94 -3.11 -29.59
C TRP A 10 0.56 -2.04 -28.56
N ALA A 11 -0.20 -2.42 -27.53
CA ALA A 11 -0.56 -1.51 -26.45
C ALA A 11 -0.63 -2.24 -25.09
N MET A 12 0.38 -3.05 -24.78
CA MET A 12 0.49 -3.72 -23.47
C MET A 12 1.93 -3.66 -22.93
N ALA A 13 2.50 -2.45 -22.87
CA ALA A 13 3.76 -2.21 -22.18
C ALA A 13 3.78 -0.86 -21.43
N ALA A 14 2.63 -0.43 -20.89
CA ALA A 14 2.51 0.85 -20.21
C ALA A 14 1.68 0.77 -18.91
N LEU A 15 1.97 -0.20 -18.04
CA LEU A 15 1.31 -0.32 -16.72
C LEU A 15 2.28 -0.79 -15.62
N LEU A 16 3.42 -0.12 -15.45
CA LEU A 16 4.28 -0.28 -14.26
C LEU A 16 4.73 1.08 -13.66
N LEU A 17 3.89 2.11 -13.78
CA LEU A 17 4.03 3.36 -13.03
C LEU A 17 2.93 3.43 -11.97
N SER A 18 3.16 2.83 -10.80
CA SER A 18 2.17 2.92 -9.70
C SER A 18 2.75 3.41 -8.37
N CYS A 19 3.93 4.02 -8.38
CA CYS A 19 4.38 4.82 -7.22
C CYS A 19 5.48 5.84 -7.55
N MET A 20 6.18 5.71 -8.69
CA MET A 20 7.41 6.46 -9.01
C MET A 20 7.24 7.85 -9.67
N LEU A 21 6.13 8.58 -9.49
CA LEU A 21 5.98 9.92 -10.08
C LEU A 21 6.09 10.97 -8.96
N VAL A 22 7.17 11.74 -8.87
CA VAL A 22 7.42 12.93 -9.71
C VAL A 22 8.92 13.31 -9.74
N GLU A 23 9.42 13.68 -10.92
CA GLU A 23 10.63 14.53 -11.07
C GLU A 23 10.32 15.94 -10.56
N GLY A 24 10.96 16.36 -9.46
CA GLY A 24 10.69 17.67 -8.84
C GLY A 24 11.67 18.10 -7.74
N SER A 25 12.94 18.32 -8.10
CA SER A 25 13.94 19.21 -7.45
C SER A 25 14.24 19.19 -5.92
N SER A 26 13.77 18.24 -5.13
CA SER A 26 14.32 17.94 -3.79
C SER A 26 14.12 16.46 -3.49
N ALA A 27 15.17 15.75 -3.11
CA ALA A 27 15.18 14.30 -2.91
C ALA A 27 14.37 13.87 -1.67
N GLU A 28 13.05 13.99 -1.72
CA GLU A 28 12.15 13.45 -0.70
C GLU A 28 11.99 11.93 -0.92
N PRO A 29 12.21 11.09 0.10
CA PRO A 29 12.01 9.66 -0.01
C PRO A 29 10.57 9.35 -0.43
N GLN A 30 10.41 8.64 -1.55
CA GLN A 30 9.07 8.24 -2.01
C GLN A 30 8.56 7.07 -1.18
N LEU A 31 7.42 7.27 -0.51
CA LEU A 31 6.71 6.24 0.25
C LEU A 31 5.40 5.91 -0.46
N CYS A 32 5.13 4.63 -0.67
CA CYS A 32 3.84 4.18 -1.20
C CYS A 32 2.78 4.18 -0.09
N PHE A 33 2.47 5.38 0.40
CA PHE A 33 1.47 5.61 1.44
C PHE A 33 0.25 6.32 0.83
N PRO A 34 -0.97 5.90 1.20
CA PRO A 34 -1.32 4.78 2.07
C PRO A 34 -1.30 3.43 1.34
N PRO A 35 -1.11 2.30 2.04
CA PRO A 35 -1.33 0.98 1.46
C PRO A 35 -2.81 0.78 1.07
N ALA A 36 -3.07 0.11 -0.06
CA ALA A 36 -4.43 -0.18 -0.47
C ALA A 36 -5.11 -1.23 0.41
N ARG A 37 -6.44 -1.22 0.47
CA ARG A 37 -7.19 -2.21 1.24
C ARG A 37 -6.96 -3.62 0.65
N PRO A 38 -6.71 -4.62 1.51
CA PRO A 38 -6.70 -6.02 1.08
C PRO A 38 -8.03 -6.42 0.44
N SER A 39 -7.94 -7.19 -0.63
CA SER A 39 -9.05 -7.72 -1.40
C SER A 39 -8.65 -9.05 -2.02
N LEU A 40 -9.63 -9.82 -2.51
CA LEU A 40 -9.33 -11.05 -3.24
C LEU A 40 -8.41 -10.81 -4.45
N ASN A 41 -8.41 -9.61 -5.04
CA ASN A 41 -7.61 -9.30 -6.23
C ASN A 41 -6.13 -9.02 -5.94
N ASN A 42 -5.80 -8.61 -4.71
CA ASN A 42 -4.42 -8.22 -4.35
C ASN A 42 -3.83 -9.04 -3.19
N ILE A 43 -4.61 -9.91 -2.54
CA ILE A 43 -4.14 -10.72 -1.40
C ILE A 43 -2.95 -11.62 -1.76
N ASP A 44 -2.92 -12.14 -2.98
CA ASP A 44 -1.82 -12.97 -3.47
C ASP A 44 -0.53 -12.14 -3.53
N ALA A 45 -0.60 -10.94 -4.08
CA ALA A 45 0.54 -10.02 -4.16
C ALA A 45 0.99 -9.54 -2.77
N ILE A 46 0.05 -9.28 -1.85
CA ILE A 46 0.35 -8.96 -0.45
C ILE A 46 1.25 -10.04 0.17
N CYS A 47 0.88 -11.31 0.04
CA CYS A 47 1.66 -12.40 0.63
C CYS A 47 2.93 -12.74 -0.15
N VAL A 48 2.87 -12.84 -1.47
CA VAL A 48 4.00 -13.27 -2.31
C VAL A 48 5.14 -12.25 -2.31
N HIS A 49 4.82 -10.95 -2.36
CA HIS A 49 5.84 -9.90 -2.49
C HIS A 49 6.15 -9.19 -1.16
N GLY A 50 5.58 -9.62 -0.04
CA GLY A 50 5.75 -8.93 1.26
C GLY A 50 7.19 -8.90 1.76
N ALA A 51 8.00 -9.94 1.48
CA ALA A 51 9.41 -9.93 1.86
C ALA A 51 10.21 -8.87 1.10
N ASP A 52 10.03 -8.79 -0.22
CA ASP A 52 10.71 -7.82 -1.08
C ASP A 52 10.27 -6.39 -0.74
N ARG A 53 8.96 -6.15 -0.55
CA ARG A 53 8.45 -4.83 -0.14
C ARG A 53 9.04 -4.38 1.18
N ARG A 54 9.20 -5.27 2.17
CA ARG A 54 9.88 -4.94 3.43
C ARG A 54 11.34 -4.58 3.21
N ALA A 55 12.07 -5.39 2.44
CA ALA A 55 13.51 -5.16 2.21
C ALA A 55 13.81 -3.86 1.44
N ASN A 56 12.91 -3.47 0.54
CA ASN A 56 13.07 -2.29 -0.31
C ASN A 56 12.44 -1.02 0.27
N HIS A 57 11.73 -1.11 1.39
CA HIS A 57 11.13 0.05 2.04
C HIS A 57 12.20 0.84 2.82
N PRO A 58 12.18 2.19 2.78
CA PRO A 58 13.05 2.99 3.64
C PRO A 58 12.84 2.63 5.11
N HIS A 59 13.85 2.02 5.73
CA HIS A 59 13.85 1.71 7.16
C HIS A 59 14.29 2.90 8.01
N SER A 60 14.92 3.90 7.39
CA SER A 60 15.37 5.12 8.04
C SER A 60 15.17 6.30 7.08
N LEU A 61 14.37 7.27 7.51
CA LEU A 61 14.26 8.56 6.84
C LEU A 61 15.20 9.56 7.53
N PRO A 62 15.63 10.64 6.85
CA PRO A 62 16.40 11.70 7.50
C PRO A 62 15.65 12.24 8.71
N THR A 63 16.34 12.33 9.85
CA THR A 63 15.74 12.65 11.16
C THR A 63 15.22 14.08 11.29
N THR A 64 15.57 14.98 10.37
CA THR A 64 15.18 16.40 10.43
C THR A 64 14.16 16.74 9.35
N GLY A 65 13.01 17.31 9.73
CA GLY A 65 12.02 17.87 8.80
C GLY A 65 10.96 16.90 8.26
N PHE A 66 11.14 15.58 8.44
CA PHE A 66 10.30 14.55 7.82
C PHE A 66 9.49 13.70 8.82
N SER A 67 9.06 14.29 9.94
CA SER A 67 8.37 13.53 11.00
C SER A 67 7.06 12.86 10.53
N TYR A 68 6.35 13.46 9.57
CA TYR A 68 5.16 12.86 8.96
C TYR A 68 5.50 11.66 8.08
N LEU A 69 6.56 11.75 7.27
CA LEU A 69 7.04 10.61 6.47
C LEU A 69 7.50 9.47 7.38
N GLN A 70 8.14 9.77 8.51
CA GLN A 70 8.55 8.74 9.47
C GLN A 70 7.34 7.95 9.96
N ARG A 71 6.25 8.62 10.35
CA ARG A 71 5.03 7.92 10.79
C ARG A 71 4.36 7.12 9.67
N GLN A 72 4.40 7.62 8.43
CA GLN A 72 3.91 6.86 7.27
C GLN A 72 4.76 5.61 7.02
N ALA A 73 6.08 5.74 7.10
CA ALA A 73 7.02 4.63 6.95
C ALA A 73 6.85 3.61 8.08
N ASP A 74 6.70 4.06 9.32
CA ASP A 74 6.45 3.21 10.49
C ASP A 74 5.13 2.44 10.33
N ALA A 75 4.08 3.11 9.86
CA ALA A 75 2.80 2.46 9.58
C ALA A 75 2.92 1.38 8.47
N ILE A 76 3.64 1.66 7.38
CA ILE A 76 3.88 0.66 6.32
C ILE A 76 4.69 -0.52 6.86
N ASN A 77 5.79 -0.25 7.55
CA ASN A 77 6.66 -1.28 8.13
C ASN A 77 5.88 -2.17 9.13
N GLN A 78 5.06 -1.57 9.98
CA GLN A 78 4.20 -2.29 10.91
C GLN A 78 3.18 -3.16 10.17
N MET A 79 2.53 -2.61 9.15
CA MET A 79 1.54 -3.34 8.34
C MET A 79 2.17 -4.55 7.63
N GLU A 80 3.31 -4.36 6.97
CA GLU A 80 4.02 -5.44 6.27
C GLU A 80 4.55 -6.51 7.23
N SER A 81 4.97 -6.12 8.43
CA SER A 81 5.34 -7.07 9.49
C SER A 81 4.14 -7.91 9.93
N LEU A 82 2.98 -7.28 10.19
CA LEU A 82 1.77 -7.98 10.62
C LEU A 82 1.15 -8.85 9.52
N TYR A 83 1.22 -8.43 8.26
CA TYR A 83 0.82 -9.25 7.12
C TYR A 83 1.62 -10.55 7.04
N SER A 84 2.91 -10.54 7.43
CA SER A 84 3.71 -11.77 7.45
C SER A 84 3.07 -12.85 8.31
N ALA A 85 2.45 -12.49 9.43
CA ALA A 85 1.73 -13.42 10.30
C ALA A 85 0.45 -13.94 9.64
N CYS A 86 -0.32 -13.08 8.97
CA CYS A 86 -1.50 -13.50 8.20
C CYS A 86 -1.15 -14.45 7.04
N CYS A 87 0.06 -14.32 6.49
CA CYS A 87 0.53 -15.08 5.34
C CYS A 87 1.35 -16.34 5.68
N GLN A 88 1.55 -16.68 6.97
CA GLN A 88 2.40 -17.83 7.37
C GLN A 88 1.95 -19.17 6.77
N SER A 89 0.65 -19.41 6.73
CA SER A 89 0.05 -20.61 6.13
C SER A 89 -0.66 -20.29 4.81
N TYR A 90 -0.20 -19.26 4.09
CA TYR A 90 -0.85 -18.84 2.86
C TYR A 90 -0.84 -19.98 1.83
N SER A 91 -2.04 -20.47 1.53
CA SER A 91 -2.33 -21.39 0.45
C SER A 91 -3.47 -20.79 -0.40
N THR A 92 -3.57 -21.18 -1.67
CA THR A 92 -4.69 -20.72 -2.51
C THR A 92 -6.06 -21.15 -1.98
N GLN A 93 -6.13 -22.15 -1.10
CA GLN A 93 -7.37 -22.62 -0.45
C GLN A 93 -7.78 -21.74 0.75
N ASP A 94 -6.84 -21.03 1.37
CA ASP A 94 -7.09 -20.24 2.60
C ASP A 94 -7.20 -18.73 2.36
N ARG A 95 -7.31 -18.30 1.09
CA ARG A 95 -7.36 -16.88 0.68
C ARG A 95 -8.40 -16.06 1.45
N ALA A 96 -9.55 -16.63 1.78
CA ALA A 96 -10.60 -15.93 2.51
C ALA A 96 -10.19 -15.63 3.96
N LEU A 97 -9.53 -16.59 4.64
CA LEU A 97 -9.03 -16.41 6.01
C LEU A 97 -7.87 -15.40 6.02
N THR A 98 -6.94 -15.53 5.07
CA THR A 98 -5.83 -14.57 4.92
C THR A 98 -6.35 -13.17 4.64
N LEU A 99 -7.38 -13.03 3.79
CA LEU A 99 -8.02 -11.75 3.50
C LEU A 99 -8.64 -11.14 4.76
N SER A 100 -9.43 -11.89 5.53
CA SER A 100 -10.04 -11.38 6.77
C SER A 100 -9.00 -10.93 7.80
N CYS A 101 -7.89 -11.67 7.92
CA CYS A 101 -6.75 -11.27 8.77
C CYS A 101 -6.11 -9.96 8.27
N ALA A 102 -5.79 -9.90 6.97
CA ALA A 102 -5.14 -8.74 6.36
C ALA A 102 -6.02 -7.49 6.42
N GLU A 103 -7.32 -7.58 6.13
CA GLU A 103 -8.23 -6.43 6.26
C GLU A 103 -8.26 -5.87 7.68
N LYS A 104 -8.25 -6.76 8.69
CA LYS A 104 -8.21 -6.36 10.10
C LYS A 104 -6.90 -5.65 10.45
N VAL A 105 -5.75 -6.20 10.03
CA VAL A 105 -4.44 -5.56 10.17
C VAL A 105 -4.42 -4.19 9.51
N TRP A 106 -4.92 -4.09 8.28
CA TRP A 106 -4.97 -2.85 7.52
C TRP A 106 -5.75 -1.75 8.25
N GLU A 107 -6.96 -2.06 8.71
CA GLU A 107 -7.78 -1.10 9.47
C GLU A 107 -7.15 -0.72 10.81
N ASP A 108 -6.56 -1.68 11.53
CA ASP A 108 -5.99 -1.44 12.86
C ASP A 108 -4.74 -0.56 12.80
N VAL A 109 -3.82 -0.82 11.86
CA VAL A 109 -2.61 -0.01 11.68
C VAL A 109 -2.97 1.42 11.25
N LEU A 110 -3.88 1.60 10.28
CA LEU A 110 -4.30 2.94 9.86
C LEU A 110 -5.07 3.69 10.96
N ARG A 111 -5.78 2.96 11.84
CA ARG A 111 -6.41 3.56 13.03
C ARG A 111 -5.35 4.08 14.00
N ILE A 112 -4.33 3.28 14.30
CA ILE A 112 -3.22 3.66 15.18
C ILE A 112 -2.48 4.87 14.59
N TYR A 113 -2.14 4.82 13.31
CA TYR A 113 -1.54 5.95 12.58
C TYR A 113 -2.35 7.24 12.75
N CYS A 114 -3.67 7.18 12.60
CA CYS A 114 -4.50 8.37 12.81
C CYS A 114 -4.50 8.87 14.26
N VAL A 115 -4.47 7.98 15.26
CA VAL A 115 -4.36 8.37 16.68
C VAL A 115 -3.04 9.10 16.93
N GLU A 116 -1.94 8.61 16.36
CA GLU A 116 -0.63 9.25 16.46
C GLU A 116 -0.59 10.60 15.74
N GLU A 117 -1.16 10.69 14.53
CA GLU A 117 -1.27 11.93 13.76
C GLU A 117 -2.02 13.03 14.54
N PHE A 118 -3.11 12.69 15.23
CA PHE A 118 -3.87 13.64 16.05
C PHE A 118 -3.17 14.01 17.36
N SER A 119 -2.21 13.22 17.83
CA SER A 119 -1.45 13.48 19.05
C SER A 119 -0.33 14.51 18.85
N ILE A 120 -0.09 14.94 17.61
CA ILE A 120 1.01 15.83 17.22
C ILE A 120 0.43 17.12 16.63
N LYS A 121 1.09 18.26 16.87
CA LYS A 121 0.70 19.59 16.37
C LYS A 121 1.06 19.83 14.89
N THR A 122 0.99 18.80 14.05
CA THR A 122 1.22 18.90 12.61
C THR A 122 -0.10 18.78 11.84
N LEU A 123 -0.10 19.16 10.57
CA LEU A 123 -1.23 18.90 9.68
C LEU A 123 -1.44 17.39 9.58
N GLN A 124 -2.60 16.91 10.04
CA GLN A 124 -2.90 15.48 9.99
C GLN A 124 -3.21 15.03 8.57
N TYR A 125 -2.85 13.79 8.25
CA TYR A 125 -3.25 13.15 7.01
C TYR A 125 -4.77 13.25 6.80
N HIS A 126 -5.18 13.68 5.60
CA HIS A 126 -6.55 14.14 5.38
C HIS A 126 -7.60 13.04 5.60
N CYS A 127 -7.31 11.79 5.23
CA CYS A 127 -8.20 10.66 5.47
C CYS A 127 -8.46 10.39 6.97
N CYS A 128 -7.58 10.81 7.88
CA CYS A 128 -7.80 10.63 9.31
C CYS A 128 -8.96 11.46 9.86
N ARG A 129 -9.34 12.54 9.18
CA ARG A 129 -10.50 13.40 9.52
C ARG A 129 -11.84 12.78 9.15
N GLU A 130 -11.82 11.78 8.29
CA GLU A 130 -13.02 11.04 7.89
C GLU A 130 -13.48 10.07 8.97
N ASN A 131 -14.66 9.51 8.77
CA ASN A 131 -15.45 8.88 9.81
C ASN A 131 -15.95 7.49 9.35
N TRP A 132 -15.78 6.47 10.20
CA TRP A 132 -16.16 5.06 9.92
C TRP A 132 -15.74 4.59 8.52
N LYS A 133 -16.69 4.20 7.68
CA LYS A 133 -16.47 3.67 6.31
C LYS A 133 -15.85 4.72 5.38
N ALA A 134 -16.13 6.02 5.57
CA ALA A 134 -15.55 7.07 4.74
C ALA A 134 -14.03 7.16 4.91
N LYS A 135 -13.53 6.92 6.12
CA LYS A 135 -12.09 6.85 6.42
C LYS A 135 -11.41 5.76 5.60
N TRP A 136 -11.95 4.56 5.65
CA TRP A 136 -11.38 3.42 4.93
C TRP A 136 -11.49 3.59 3.42
N ASN A 137 -12.60 4.15 2.92
CA ASN A 137 -12.73 4.46 1.50
C ASN A 137 -11.71 5.51 1.05
N CYS A 138 -11.45 6.54 1.87
CA CYS A 138 -10.45 7.56 1.58
C CYS A 138 -9.05 6.95 1.46
N PHE A 139 -8.60 6.20 2.47
CA PHE A 139 -7.29 5.53 2.43
C PHE A 139 -7.14 4.60 1.22
N ASN A 140 -8.17 3.80 0.93
CA ASN A 140 -8.11 2.90 -0.22
C ASN A 140 -8.08 3.65 -1.56
N LYS A 141 -8.75 4.80 -1.68
CA LYS A 141 -8.78 5.61 -2.89
C LYS A 141 -7.44 6.32 -3.14
N GLU A 142 -6.80 6.78 -2.08
CA GLU A 142 -5.52 7.50 -2.14
C GLU A 142 -4.32 6.57 -2.31
N ALA A 143 -4.52 5.25 -2.26
CA ALA A 143 -3.43 4.29 -2.31
C ALA A 143 -2.73 4.30 -3.69
N PRO A 144 -1.43 4.63 -3.76
CA PRO A 144 -0.73 4.74 -5.03
C PRO A 144 -0.54 3.37 -5.72
N ASN A 145 -0.37 2.30 -4.92
CA ASN A 145 -0.16 0.94 -5.41
C ASN A 145 -1.30 -0.01 -4.98
N PRO A 146 -2.44 -0.03 -5.70
CA PRO A 146 -3.57 -0.88 -5.34
C PRO A 146 -3.35 -2.38 -5.57
N SER A 147 -2.41 -2.73 -6.45
CA SER A 147 -2.12 -4.11 -6.83
C SER A 147 -1.04 -4.78 -5.96
N TYR A 148 -0.35 -4.03 -5.10
CA TYR A 148 0.76 -4.53 -4.27
C TYR A 148 1.91 -5.17 -5.07
N LEU A 149 2.01 -4.83 -6.36
CA LEU A 149 3.10 -5.31 -7.22
C LEU A 149 4.42 -4.64 -6.80
N PRO A 150 5.55 -5.35 -6.91
CA PRO A 150 6.86 -4.77 -6.65
C PRO A 150 7.11 -3.55 -7.54
N THR A 151 7.61 -2.48 -6.92
CA THR A 151 8.19 -1.35 -7.65
C THR A 151 9.67 -1.67 -7.86
N VAL A 152 10.05 -1.94 -9.10
CA VAL A 152 11.45 -2.07 -9.52
C VAL A 152 12.13 -0.72 -9.62
#